data_AF-A0AA95KEC8-F1
#
_entry.id   AF-A0AA95KEC8-F1
#
_cell.length_a   1.000
_cell.length_b   1.000
_cell.length_c   1.000
_cell.angle_alpha   90.00
_cell.angle_beta   90.00
_cell.angle_gamma   90.00
#
_symmetry.space_group_name_H-M   'P 1'
#
loop_
_entity.id
_entity.type
_entity.pdbx_description
1 polymer ?
#
loop_
_entity_poly.entity_id
_entity_poly.type
_entity_poly.pdbx_seq_one_letter_code
_entity_poly.pdbx_strand_id
1 'polypeptide(L)'
;MAETAINTHTYYAYCVRMVKKANEDLQNLQKYLDPTSPNYYPNYIAKLQSLQGTVGAPSDLSTKIQTAQTNFSAYSQREQEARAAISQYLPVLQTLQTNKDFWSAPEAKRSEYLYVLDTESCLDTCTDWVAVGLAAQNGWGVVVNEPSQGCPPYTFSNKTIAYTDDSQTDAVRIWQHNVSLQNFSITDNRSYTTAHRDAIQLIPPPAYKEVTDATGKTVKQKLADQMAGTILDNPSVNACIVRAPNAPLQGIFMSDGLVRNANITSNDITVKGAHAISLAGVLSGTISHNRLYEVSLTGLNLMPRIRLFPLRIGGNMADDGVVCILGFASAQSVDYSNVINTNNQVVRLTGTVENLALEDLRRTLPEEFRKIGVGLVNFHYDEYFQQYSTWTLQDFKTQDPWGYAQLQAWLTLRIKEYSSGQRAANSPLPPPSTEQRDPKAFGVLDMLRKAQSALQSNSPSYMNTRLADLNETAIRSFTMKRIAIRNGTIATLEDLQGANAYRTAMLQWIVPAQLMS
;
A
#
# COMPACT_ATOMS: atom_id res chain seq x y z
N MET A 1 19.56 21.03 11.88
CA MET A 1 18.27 20.41 12.23
C MET A 1 18.32 18.98 11.74
N ALA A 2 17.98 18.00 12.58
CA ALA A 2 17.85 16.63 12.12
C ALA A 2 16.79 16.58 11.01
N GLU A 3 17.12 15.99 9.87
CA GLU A 3 16.18 15.80 8.76
C GLU A 3 14.97 15.03 9.30
N THR A 4 13.83 15.69 9.43
CA THR A 4 12.59 15.04 9.86
C THR A 4 12.23 14.03 8.77
N ALA A 5 12.35 12.74 9.06
CA ALA A 5 12.07 11.69 8.08
C ALA A 5 10.65 11.87 7.51
N ILE A 6 10.55 12.04 6.19
CA ILE A 6 9.26 12.22 5.49
C ILE A 6 8.56 10.86 5.46
N ASN A 7 7.50 10.73 6.27
CA ASN A 7 6.76 9.48 6.42
C ASN A 7 5.51 9.37 5.52
N THR A 8 5.08 10.45 4.86
CA THR A 8 3.98 10.46 3.89
C THR A 8 4.37 9.80 2.56
N HIS A 9 3.40 9.41 1.73
CA HIS A 9 3.69 8.86 0.40
C HIS A 9 4.05 9.93 -0.63
N THR A 10 3.52 11.15 -0.49
CA THR A 10 3.84 12.28 -1.36
C THR A 10 4.50 13.41 -0.59
N TYR A 11 5.30 14.21 -1.29
CA TYR A 11 5.89 15.42 -0.71
C TYR A 11 4.84 16.52 -0.48
N TYR A 12 3.78 16.55 -1.30
CA TYR A 12 2.65 17.45 -1.11
C TYR A 12 1.94 17.19 0.23
N ALA A 13 1.56 15.94 0.51
CA ALA A 13 0.92 15.57 1.77
C ALA A 13 1.80 15.89 3.00
N TYR A 14 3.12 15.75 2.87
CA TYR A 14 4.05 16.17 3.93
C TYR A 14 3.93 17.66 4.23
N CYS A 15 4.02 18.50 3.18
CA CYS A 15 3.93 19.95 3.32
C CYS A 15 2.57 20.38 3.87
N VAL A 16 1.48 19.72 3.44
CA VAL A 16 0.13 19.92 3.97
C VAL A 16 0.08 19.61 5.47
N ARG A 17 0.60 18.45 5.91
CA ARG A 17 0.65 18.12 7.36
C ARG A 17 1.38 19.17 8.17
N MET A 18 2.48 19.72 7.65
CA MET A 18 3.25 20.76 8.33
C MET A 18 2.47 22.06 8.47
N VAL A 19 1.82 22.52 7.39
CA VAL A 19 0.98 23.74 7.40
C VAL A 19 -0.27 23.55 8.26
N LYS A 20 -0.93 22.39 8.15
CA LYS A 20 -2.10 22.02 8.95
C LYS A 20 -1.79 22.06 10.44
N LYS A 21 -0.73 21.37 10.88
CA LYS A 21 -0.31 21.35 12.28
C LYS A 21 0.01 22.77 12.78
N ALA A 22 0.73 23.56 11.99
CA ALA A 22 1.04 24.94 12.35
C ALA A 22 -0.23 25.81 12.47
N ASN A 23 -1.19 25.65 11.56
CA ASN A 23 -2.49 26.32 11.62
C ASN A 23 -3.31 25.93 12.86
N GLU A 24 -3.33 24.64 13.22
CA GLU A 24 -3.99 24.16 14.45
C GLU A 24 -3.29 24.68 15.72
N ASP A 25 -1.95 24.73 15.71
CA ASP A 25 -1.18 25.28 16.82
C ASP A 25 -1.49 26.76 17.04
N LEU A 26 -1.52 27.58 15.99
CA LEU A 26 -1.87 28.99 16.10
C LEU A 26 -3.30 29.20 16.63
N GLN A 27 -4.28 28.41 16.18
CA GLN A 27 -5.66 28.49 16.68
C GLN A 27 -5.73 28.19 18.18
N ASN A 28 -5.05 27.13 18.62
CA ASN A 28 -5.03 26.73 20.02
C ASN A 28 -4.32 27.76 20.91
N LEU A 29 -3.34 28.47 20.36
CA LEU A 29 -2.54 29.46 21.08
C LEU A 29 -3.22 30.84 21.14
N GLN A 30 -4.14 31.16 20.23
CA GLN A 30 -4.84 32.45 20.18
C GLN A 30 -5.39 32.86 21.55
N LYS A 31 -6.07 31.94 22.23
CA LYS A 31 -6.66 32.18 23.55
C LYS A 31 -5.65 32.73 24.56
N TYR A 32 -4.38 32.32 24.47
CA TYR A 32 -3.37 32.59 25.48
C TYR A 32 -2.40 33.71 25.08
N LEU A 33 -2.21 33.94 23.78
CA LEU A 33 -1.19 34.84 23.24
C LEU A 33 -1.76 36.06 22.49
N ASP A 34 -3.06 36.08 22.17
CA ASP A 34 -3.71 37.25 21.59
C ASP A 34 -3.95 38.32 22.68
N PRO A 35 -3.41 39.55 22.54
CA PRO A 35 -3.64 40.64 23.50
C PRO A 35 -5.11 41.01 23.69
N THR A 36 -5.98 40.69 22.72
CA THR A 36 -7.42 40.92 22.80
C THR A 36 -8.17 39.83 23.56
N SER A 37 -7.53 38.69 23.83
CA SER A 37 -8.16 37.59 24.55
C SER A 37 -8.34 37.91 26.05
N PRO A 38 -9.49 37.57 26.66
CA PRO A 38 -9.67 37.67 28.10
C PRO A 38 -8.74 36.73 28.90
N ASN A 39 -8.13 35.74 28.24
CA ASN A 39 -7.20 34.77 28.82
C ASN A 39 -5.73 35.05 28.46
N TYR A 40 -5.43 36.25 27.96
CA TYR A 40 -4.07 36.63 27.57
C TYR A 40 -3.09 36.48 28.75
N TYR A 41 -2.06 35.66 28.56
CA TYR A 41 -1.18 35.26 29.65
C TYR A 41 -0.47 36.42 30.33
N PRO A 42 0.11 37.40 29.60
CA PRO A 42 0.74 38.55 30.23
C PRO A 42 -0.20 39.35 31.15
N ASN A 43 -1.46 39.53 30.77
CA ASN A 43 -2.45 40.19 31.65
C ASN A 43 -2.76 39.33 32.88
N TYR A 44 -2.89 38.02 32.70
CA TYR A 44 -3.10 37.08 33.81
C TYR A 44 -1.91 37.06 34.79
N ILE A 45 -0.68 37.01 34.27
CA ILE A 45 0.56 37.05 35.05
C ILE A 45 0.65 38.37 35.82
N ALA A 46 0.40 39.51 35.17
CA ALA A 46 0.40 40.82 35.83
C ALA A 46 -0.62 40.89 36.98
N LYS A 47 -1.82 40.34 36.77
CA LYS A 47 -2.87 40.24 37.81
C LYS A 47 -2.44 39.36 38.99
N LEU A 48 -1.78 38.24 38.74
CA LEU A 48 -1.23 37.39 39.81
C LEU A 48 -0.10 38.10 40.57
N GLN A 49 0.79 38.79 39.85
CA GLN A 49 1.87 39.56 40.45
C GLN A 49 1.35 40.71 41.33
N SER A 50 0.26 41.39 40.94
CA SER A 50 -0.33 42.45 41.77
C SER A 50 -0.93 41.97 43.10
N LEU A 51 -1.18 40.67 43.25
CA LEU A 51 -1.66 40.07 44.49
C LEU A 51 -0.52 39.76 45.47
N GLN A 52 0.75 39.81 45.03
CA GLN A 52 1.89 39.55 45.91
C GLN A 52 1.95 40.60 47.02
N GLY A 53 2.09 40.16 48.27
CA GLY A 53 2.16 41.05 49.44
C GLY A 53 0.82 41.63 49.91
N THR A 54 -0.30 41.25 49.29
CA THR A 54 -1.65 41.65 49.73
C THR A 54 -2.18 40.74 50.84
N VAL A 55 -2.97 41.30 51.75
CA VAL A 55 -3.66 40.53 52.80
C VAL A 55 -4.71 39.63 52.15
N GLY A 56 -4.57 38.31 52.31
CA GLY A 56 -5.45 37.31 51.70
C GLY A 56 -4.95 36.70 50.38
N ALA A 57 -3.67 36.92 50.02
CA ALA A 57 -3.06 36.27 48.85
C ALA A 57 -3.13 34.73 48.96
N PRO A 58 -3.44 34.01 47.86
CA PRO A 58 -3.43 32.55 47.85
C PRO A 58 -2.06 31.99 48.27
N SER A 59 -2.06 30.91 49.06
CA SER A 59 -0.82 30.28 49.54
C SER A 59 0.05 29.69 48.43
N ASP A 60 -0.54 29.41 47.25
CA ASP A 60 0.12 28.85 46.07
C ASP A 60 0.47 29.89 44.98
N LEU A 61 0.37 31.19 45.30
CA LEU A 61 0.50 32.28 44.32
C LEU A 61 1.84 32.27 43.58
N SER A 62 2.96 32.03 44.28
CA SER A 62 4.30 31.97 43.68
C SER A 62 4.39 30.87 42.62
N THR A 63 3.89 29.67 42.96
CA THR A 63 3.84 28.53 42.04
C THR A 63 2.95 28.81 40.83
N LYS A 64 1.81 29.49 41.02
CA LYS A 64 0.93 29.89 39.91
C LYS A 64 1.59 30.87 38.95
N ILE A 65 2.30 31.87 39.47
CA ILE A 65 3.05 32.83 38.65
C ILE A 65 4.13 32.10 37.85
N GLN A 66 4.94 31.26 38.51
CA GLN A 66 6.00 30.50 37.84
C GLN A 66 5.44 29.57 36.75
N THR A 67 4.36 28.87 37.04
CA THR A 67 3.69 27.98 36.07
C THR A 67 3.17 28.79 34.86
N ALA A 68 2.54 29.94 35.10
CA ALA A 68 2.04 30.79 34.03
C ALA A 68 3.18 31.37 33.15
N GLN A 69 4.31 31.76 33.76
CA GLN A 69 5.49 32.24 33.03
C GLN A 69 6.14 31.14 32.18
N THR A 70 6.25 29.92 32.73
CA THR A 70 6.73 28.75 31.99
C THR A 70 5.81 28.43 30.81
N ASN A 71 4.48 28.40 31.03
CA ASN A 71 3.51 28.16 29.97
C ASN A 71 3.56 29.24 28.89
N PHE A 72 3.65 30.52 29.28
CA PHE A 72 3.77 31.63 28.33
C PHE A 72 5.02 31.49 27.45
N SER A 73 6.16 31.13 28.05
CA SER A 73 7.41 30.89 27.31
C SER A 73 7.28 29.72 26.33
N ALA A 74 6.71 28.59 26.77
CA ALA A 74 6.48 27.42 25.93
C ALA A 74 5.48 27.70 24.79
N TYR A 75 4.42 28.46 25.07
CA TYR A 75 3.41 28.83 24.08
C TYR A 75 3.97 29.81 23.05
N SER A 76 4.75 30.79 23.48
CA SER A 76 5.44 31.73 22.59
C SER A 76 6.43 30.99 21.68
N GLN A 77 7.17 30.02 22.21
CA GLN A 77 8.05 29.17 21.40
C GLN A 77 7.24 28.37 20.36
N ARG A 78 6.14 27.73 20.77
CA ARG A 78 5.28 26.97 19.84
C ARG A 78 4.67 27.86 18.76
N GLU A 79 4.31 29.10 19.07
CA GLU A 79 3.86 30.09 18.08
C GLU A 79 4.97 30.39 17.06
N GLN A 80 6.19 30.65 17.52
CA GLN A 80 7.34 30.90 16.64
C GLN A 80 7.62 29.70 15.73
N GLU A 81 7.58 28.49 16.27
CA GLU A 81 7.75 27.24 15.51
C GLU A 81 6.64 27.07 14.46
N ALA A 82 5.38 27.35 14.80
CA ALA A 82 4.27 27.29 13.86
C ALA A 82 4.42 28.33 12.72
N ARG A 83 4.77 29.57 13.04
CA ARG A 83 5.01 30.62 12.03
C ARG A 83 6.21 30.31 11.14
N ALA A 84 7.28 29.73 11.71
CA ALA A 84 8.43 29.27 10.95
C ALA A 84 8.06 28.14 9.98
N ALA A 85 7.26 27.16 10.43
CA ALA A 85 6.76 26.09 9.57
C ALA A 85 5.90 26.62 8.41
N ILE A 86 4.96 27.53 8.68
CA ILE A 86 4.16 28.16 7.61
C ILE A 86 5.07 28.87 6.61
N SER A 87 6.02 29.68 7.10
CA SER A 87 6.95 30.42 6.25
C SER A 87 7.83 29.51 5.39
N GLN A 88 8.21 28.35 5.91
CA GLN A 88 9.01 27.35 5.22
C GLN A 88 8.21 26.59 4.15
N TYR A 89 7.01 26.10 4.48
CA TYR A 89 6.29 25.16 3.64
C TYR A 89 5.26 25.79 2.71
N LEU A 90 4.79 27.01 2.99
CA LEU A 90 3.82 27.70 2.13
C LEU A 90 4.36 27.96 0.70
N PRO A 91 5.59 28.46 0.48
CA PRO A 91 6.14 28.63 -0.87
C PRO A 91 6.30 27.30 -1.62
N VAL A 92 6.62 26.23 -0.87
CA VAL A 92 6.77 24.88 -1.44
C VAL A 92 5.41 24.36 -1.91
N LEU A 93 4.35 24.50 -1.10
CA LEU A 93 2.98 24.15 -1.50
C LEU A 93 2.56 24.92 -2.76
N GLN A 94 2.78 26.24 -2.80
CA GLN A 94 2.46 27.05 -3.98
C GLN A 94 3.13 26.53 -5.25
N THR A 95 4.40 26.14 -5.15
CA THR A 95 5.16 25.56 -6.27
C THR A 95 4.57 24.22 -6.72
N LEU A 96 4.31 23.31 -5.77
CA LEU A 96 3.74 21.99 -6.07
C LEU A 96 2.34 22.10 -6.71
N GLN A 97 1.50 23.00 -6.22
CA GLN A 97 0.17 23.24 -6.78
C GLN A 97 0.26 23.83 -8.20
N THR A 98 1.14 24.81 -8.41
CA THR A 98 1.37 25.43 -9.73
C THR A 98 1.83 24.40 -10.75
N ASN A 99 2.74 23.50 -10.36
CA ASN A 99 3.27 22.44 -11.23
C ASN A 99 2.34 21.22 -11.34
N LYS A 100 1.25 21.18 -10.56
CA LYS A 100 0.36 20.02 -10.43
C LYS A 100 1.11 18.75 -9.99
N ASP A 101 2.04 18.88 -9.06
CA ASP A 101 2.89 17.80 -8.53
C ASP A 101 2.37 17.28 -7.18
N PHE A 102 1.05 17.20 -7.03
CA PHE A 102 0.38 16.67 -5.83
C PHE A 102 0.79 15.23 -5.48
N TRP A 103 1.17 14.47 -6.51
CA TRP A 103 1.36 13.02 -6.44
C TRP A 103 2.82 12.60 -6.43
N SER A 104 3.76 13.56 -6.42
CA SER A 104 5.19 13.25 -6.50
C SER A 104 5.72 12.62 -5.21
N ALA A 105 6.48 11.55 -5.34
CA ALA A 105 7.15 10.92 -4.22
C ALA A 105 8.20 11.85 -3.58
N PRO A 106 8.36 11.83 -2.25
CA PRO A 106 9.52 12.43 -1.60
C PRO A 106 10.79 11.68 -2.03
N GLU A 107 11.93 12.35 -1.97
CA GLU A 107 13.21 11.83 -2.45
C GLU A 107 13.54 10.43 -1.88
N ALA A 108 13.33 10.25 -0.58
CA ALA A 108 13.59 8.99 0.13
C ALA A 108 12.74 7.79 -0.36
N LYS A 109 11.66 8.03 -1.12
CA LYS A 109 10.76 6.98 -1.65
C LYS A 109 10.85 6.80 -3.17
N ARG A 110 11.72 7.56 -3.86
CA ARG A 110 11.88 7.47 -5.32
C ARG A 110 12.43 6.13 -5.81
N SER A 111 13.06 5.37 -4.90
CA SER A 111 13.46 3.98 -5.15
C SER A 111 12.31 2.97 -5.04
N GLU A 112 11.11 3.42 -4.68
CA GLU A 112 9.89 2.60 -4.66
C GLU A 112 8.91 3.03 -5.76
N TYR A 113 8.73 4.34 -5.94
CA TYR A 113 7.86 4.92 -6.97
C TYR A 113 8.19 6.40 -7.21
N LEU A 114 7.90 6.91 -8.42
CA LEU A 114 8.03 8.33 -8.72
C LEU A 114 6.75 9.11 -8.41
N TYR A 115 5.59 8.53 -8.67
CA TYR A 115 4.28 9.11 -8.38
C TYR A 115 3.34 8.08 -7.76
N VAL A 116 2.48 8.54 -6.85
CA VAL A 116 1.45 7.71 -6.22
C VAL A 116 0.16 8.51 -6.04
N LEU A 117 -0.94 7.92 -6.49
CA LEU A 117 -2.28 8.46 -6.38
C LEU A 117 -2.97 7.77 -5.20
N ASP A 118 -2.80 8.33 -4.01
CA ASP A 118 -3.30 7.75 -2.75
C ASP A 118 -4.45 8.55 -2.12
N THR A 119 -5.10 7.96 -1.12
CA THR A 119 -6.24 8.58 -0.43
C THR A 119 -5.87 9.89 0.26
N GLU A 120 -4.71 9.92 0.93
CA GLU A 120 -4.27 11.09 1.70
C GLU A 120 -4.06 12.30 0.81
N SER A 121 -3.22 12.16 -0.23
CA SER A 121 -2.92 13.28 -1.12
C SER A 121 -4.17 13.71 -1.88
N CYS A 122 -5.09 12.78 -2.19
CA CYS A 122 -6.36 13.16 -2.79
C CYS A 122 -7.20 14.05 -1.86
N LEU A 123 -7.39 13.65 -0.61
CA LEU A 123 -8.15 14.46 0.36
C LEU A 123 -7.49 15.82 0.59
N ASP A 124 -6.16 15.87 0.58
CA ASP A 124 -5.40 17.11 0.68
C ASP A 124 -5.59 18.06 -0.51
N THR A 125 -6.04 17.57 -1.68
CA THR A 125 -6.41 18.42 -2.81
C THR A 125 -7.80 19.04 -2.70
N CYS A 126 -8.63 18.59 -1.75
CA CYS A 126 -9.96 19.15 -1.53
C CYS A 126 -9.96 20.46 -0.73
N THR A 127 -8.81 20.82 -0.14
CA THR A 127 -8.63 22.03 0.67
C THR A 127 -7.58 22.91 0.03
N ASP A 128 -7.85 24.23 -0.05
CA ASP A 128 -6.85 25.21 -0.46
C ASP A 128 -5.89 25.50 0.72
N TRP A 129 -4.88 24.65 0.87
CA TRP A 129 -3.86 24.80 1.91
C TRP A 129 -2.97 26.03 1.75
N VAL A 130 -2.91 26.62 0.55
CA VAL A 130 -2.20 27.89 0.34
C VAL A 130 -3.01 29.03 0.94
N ALA A 131 -4.33 29.07 0.73
CA ALA A 131 -5.19 30.05 1.38
C ALA A 131 -5.18 29.91 2.91
N VAL A 132 -5.23 28.67 3.43
CA VAL A 132 -5.10 28.40 4.88
C VAL A 132 -3.76 28.91 5.40
N GLY A 133 -2.66 28.60 4.71
CA GLY A 133 -1.33 29.05 5.10
C GLY A 133 -1.18 30.58 5.08
N LEU A 134 -1.73 31.27 4.06
CA LEU A 134 -1.71 32.74 3.96
C LEU A 134 -2.52 33.40 5.10
N ALA A 135 -3.68 32.85 5.43
CA ALA A 135 -4.49 33.32 6.55
C ALA A 135 -3.77 33.11 7.90
N ALA A 136 -3.12 31.96 8.07
CA ALA A 136 -2.35 31.64 9.28
C ALA A 136 -1.07 32.47 9.41
N GLN A 137 -0.39 32.78 8.30
CA GLN A 137 0.84 33.58 8.28
C GLN A 137 0.64 34.96 8.92
N ASN A 138 -0.51 35.57 8.70
CA ASN A 138 -0.85 36.92 9.18
C ASN A 138 -1.86 36.94 10.33
N GLY A 139 -2.19 35.78 10.91
CA GLY A 139 -3.24 35.65 11.91
C GLY A 139 -2.98 34.55 12.95
N TRP A 140 -4.08 34.05 13.51
CA TRP A 140 -4.11 32.98 14.51
C TRP A 140 -4.61 31.65 13.93
N GLY A 141 -4.40 31.44 12.64
CA GLY A 141 -4.94 30.30 11.91
C GLY A 141 -6.46 30.39 11.67
N VAL A 142 -6.98 29.41 10.94
CA VAL A 142 -8.40 29.33 10.54
C VAL A 142 -8.95 27.93 10.75
N VAL A 143 -10.23 27.84 11.11
CA VAL A 143 -10.94 26.57 11.20
C VAL A 143 -11.05 25.97 9.79
N VAL A 144 -10.55 24.75 9.62
CA VAL A 144 -10.63 24.00 8.37
C VAL A 144 -11.64 22.89 8.53
N ASN A 145 -12.69 22.92 7.70
CA ASN A 145 -13.64 21.82 7.60
C ASN A 145 -13.15 20.85 6.53
N GLU A 146 -12.42 19.81 6.96
CA GLU A 146 -11.95 18.80 6.03
C GLU A 146 -13.09 17.90 5.55
N PRO A 147 -13.04 17.40 4.31
CA PRO A 147 -14.02 16.44 3.83
C PRO A 147 -14.02 15.20 4.72
N SER A 148 -15.18 14.87 5.29
CA SER A 148 -15.35 13.65 6.08
C SER A 148 -15.50 12.40 5.21
N GLN A 149 -15.89 12.55 3.93
CA GLN A 149 -16.19 11.44 3.03
C GLN A 149 -15.34 11.45 1.78
N GLY A 150 -14.51 10.40 1.63
CA GLY A 150 -13.95 9.93 0.36
C GLY A 150 -13.10 10.91 -0.45
N CYS A 151 -12.18 10.37 -1.24
CA CYS A 151 -11.56 11.13 -2.32
C CYS A 151 -12.58 11.27 -3.46
N PRO A 152 -12.88 12.49 -3.95
CA PRO A 152 -13.70 12.66 -5.14
C PRO A 152 -13.02 12.03 -6.37
N PRO A 153 -13.78 11.61 -7.40
CA PRO A 153 -13.17 11.13 -8.63
C PRO A 153 -12.18 12.15 -9.20
N TYR A 154 -11.00 11.68 -9.58
CA TYR A 154 -9.90 12.56 -10.01
C TYR A 154 -9.23 12.04 -11.28
N THR A 155 -8.84 12.96 -12.17
CA THR A 155 -8.07 12.66 -13.38
C THR A 155 -6.69 13.30 -13.29
N PHE A 156 -5.64 12.47 -13.17
CA PHE A 156 -4.27 12.91 -13.32
C PHE A 156 -3.87 12.80 -14.79
N SER A 157 -3.52 13.91 -15.42
CA SER A 157 -3.30 13.93 -16.86
C SER A 157 -2.05 14.70 -17.32
N ASN A 158 -1.61 14.40 -18.55
CA ASN A 158 -0.63 15.18 -19.31
C ASN A 158 0.73 15.34 -18.60
N LYS A 159 1.32 14.24 -18.14
CA LYS A 159 2.68 14.23 -17.57
C LYS A 159 3.62 13.38 -18.41
N THR A 160 4.87 13.83 -18.47
CA THR A 160 5.98 13.07 -19.07
C THR A 160 6.92 12.64 -17.96
N ILE A 161 7.25 11.35 -17.93
CA ILE A 161 8.12 10.72 -16.94
C ILE A 161 9.23 10.02 -17.73
N ALA A 162 10.48 10.38 -17.42
CA ALA A 162 11.65 9.67 -17.89
C ALA A 162 12.36 9.07 -16.69
N TYR A 163 12.68 7.78 -16.74
CA TYR A 163 13.57 7.18 -15.76
C TYR A 163 14.99 7.71 -15.99
N THR A 164 15.58 8.27 -14.94
CA THR A 164 16.88 8.94 -14.99
C THR A 164 17.94 8.29 -14.11
N ASP A 165 17.53 7.41 -13.19
CA ASP A 165 18.41 6.84 -12.17
C ASP A 165 18.12 5.34 -11.97
N ASP A 166 19.15 4.54 -11.71
CA ASP A 166 19.03 3.07 -11.59
C ASP A 166 18.26 2.60 -10.35
N SER A 167 18.18 3.42 -9.30
CA SER A 167 17.40 3.13 -8.10
C SER A 167 15.89 3.23 -8.33
N GLN A 168 15.44 3.98 -9.35
CA GLN A 168 14.03 4.18 -9.62
C GLN A 168 13.35 2.89 -10.11
N THR A 169 12.26 2.50 -9.46
CA THR A 169 11.50 1.28 -9.77
C THR A 169 10.21 1.59 -10.53
N ASP A 170 9.16 2.03 -9.83
CA ASP A 170 7.84 2.21 -10.43
C ASP A 170 7.63 3.68 -10.86
N ALA A 171 6.97 3.92 -11.97
CA ALA A 171 6.71 5.29 -12.40
C ALA A 171 5.45 5.84 -11.72
N VAL A 172 4.33 5.15 -11.83
CA VAL A 172 3.05 5.60 -11.25
C VAL A 172 2.34 4.46 -10.54
N ARG A 173 1.93 4.70 -9.29
CA ARG A 173 1.04 3.81 -8.53
C ARG A 173 -0.36 4.43 -8.43
N ILE A 174 -1.38 3.73 -8.90
CA ILE A 174 -2.78 4.05 -8.62
C ILE A 174 -3.20 3.27 -7.39
N TRP A 175 -3.33 3.96 -6.26
CA TRP A 175 -3.61 3.34 -4.94
C TRP A 175 -4.86 3.92 -4.28
N GLN A 176 -5.85 4.29 -5.10
CA GLN A 176 -7.09 4.91 -4.66
C GLN A 176 -8.23 4.66 -5.67
N HIS A 177 -9.44 4.49 -5.16
CA HIS A 177 -10.65 4.32 -5.97
C HIS A 177 -10.98 5.56 -6.81
N ASN A 178 -11.68 5.38 -7.92
CA ASN A 178 -12.22 6.44 -8.78
C ASN A 178 -11.15 7.38 -9.37
N VAL A 179 -9.98 6.83 -9.66
CA VAL A 179 -8.84 7.59 -10.20
C VAL A 179 -8.63 7.23 -11.67
N SER A 180 -8.44 8.26 -12.49
CA SER A 180 -8.07 8.14 -13.90
C SER A 180 -6.69 8.71 -14.16
N LEU A 181 -5.85 7.95 -14.86
CA LEU A 181 -4.58 8.37 -15.43
C LEU A 181 -4.75 8.56 -16.94
N GLN A 182 -4.44 9.75 -17.46
CA GLN A 182 -4.71 10.10 -18.87
C GLN A 182 -3.56 10.80 -19.57
N ASN A 183 -3.24 10.42 -20.81
CA ASN A 183 -2.23 11.12 -21.63
C ASN A 183 -0.85 11.19 -20.96
N PHE A 184 -0.42 10.12 -20.29
CA PHE A 184 0.93 10.03 -19.74
C PHE A 184 1.90 9.56 -20.81
N SER A 185 3.15 10.04 -20.73
CA SER A 185 4.26 9.50 -21.51
C SER A 185 5.35 9.02 -20.55
N ILE A 186 5.58 7.72 -20.47
CA ILE A 186 6.57 7.08 -19.60
C ILE A 186 7.65 6.47 -20.48
N THR A 187 8.91 6.87 -20.29
CA THR A 187 10.05 6.37 -21.05
C THR A 187 11.12 5.81 -20.12
N ASP A 188 11.57 4.58 -20.40
CA ASP A 188 12.72 3.96 -19.76
C ASP A 188 13.72 3.48 -20.81
N ASN A 189 14.84 4.19 -20.92
CA ASN A 189 15.90 3.85 -21.87
C ASN A 189 16.99 2.97 -21.25
N ARG A 190 16.91 2.66 -19.94
CA ARG A 190 17.89 1.84 -19.23
C ARG A 190 17.87 0.41 -19.78
N SER A 191 18.96 -0.32 -19.56
CA SER A 191 19.09 -1.73 -19.96
C SER A 191 19.33 -2.60 -18.73
N TYR A 192 18.38 -3.49 -18.43
CA TYR A 192 18.48 -4.43 -17.31
C TYR A 192 17.73 -5.75 -17.64
N THR A 193 17.88 -6.74 -16.76
CA THR A 193 17.35 -8.10 -16.95
C THR A 193 16.28 -8.51 -15.94
N THR A 194 16.12 -7.76 -14.85
CA THR A 194 15.20 -8.09 -13.77
C THR A 194 13.82 -7.45 -14.00
N ALA A 195 12.76 -8.27 -14.06
CA ALA A 195 11.38 -7.81 -14.18
C ALA A 195 10.74 -7.64 -12.78
N HIS A 196 10.90 -6.46 -12.18
CA HIS A 196 10.32 -6.09 -10.87
C HIS A 196 10.02 -4.58 -10.81
N ARG A 197 9.64 -3.98 -11.93
CA ARG A 197 9.41 -2.53 -12.06
C ARG A 197 8.18 -2.30 -12.90
N ASP A 198 7.31 -1.41 -12.45
CA ASP A 198 6.02 -1.14 -13.10
C ASP A 198 5.97 0.28 -13.67
N ALA A 199 5.64 0.44 -14.95
CA ALA A 199 5.35 1.77 -15.48
C ALA A 199 4.09 2.32 -14.82
N ILE A 200 3.03 1.50 -14.77
CA ILE A 200 1.78 1.84 -14.10
C ILE A 200 1.34 0.64 -13.26
N GLN A 201 1.35 0.79 -11.95
CA GLN A 201 0.91 -0.23 -11.01
C GLN A 201 -0.48 0.12 -10.47
N LEU A 202 -1.41 -0.82 -10.53
CA LEU A 202 -2.70 -0.73 -9.83
C LEU A 202 -2.59 -1.46 -8.51
N ILE A 203 -2.93 -0.77 -7.42
CA ILE A 203 -2.89 -1.31 -6.06
C ILE A 203 -4.23 -1.03 -5.41
N PRO A 204 -4.96 -2.04 -4.93
CA PRO A 204 -6.11 -1.82 -4.08
C PRO A 204 -5.74 -1.09 -2.79
N PRO A 205 -6.43 0.02 -2.43
CA PRO A 205 -6.21 0.66 -1.14
C PRO A 205 -6.57 -0.28 0.01
N PRO A 206 -6.02 -0.05 1.21
CA PRO A 206 -6.50 -0.73 2.40
C PRO A 206 -7.99 -0.42 2.61
N ALA A 207 -8.75 -1.43 3.01
CA ALA A 207 -10.16 -1.27 3.35
C ALA A 207 -10.28 -0.78 4.80
N TYR A 208 -11.22 0.13 5.05
CA TYR A 208 -11.51 0.68 6.37
C TYR A 208 -13.00 0.63 6.66
N LYS A 209 -13.35 0.55 7.95
CA LYS A 209 -14.68 0.90 8.45
C LYS A 209 -14.57 2.00 9.49
N GLU A 210 -15.59 2.82 9.59
CA GLU A 210 -15.71 3.79 10.69
C GLU A 210 -16.22 3.06 11.94
N VAL A 211 -15.56 3.31 13.06
CA VAL A 211 -15.96 2.81 14.38
C VAL A 211 -15.85 3.94 15.39
N THR A 212 -16.73 3.94 16.39
CA THR A 212 -16.63 4.87 17.51
C THR A 212 -15.68 4.28 18.56
N ASP A 213 -14.63 5.02 18.90
CA ASP A 213 -13.69 4.62 19.95
C ASP A 213 -14.28 4.83 21.36
N ALA A 214 -13.53 4.41 22.39
CA ALA A 214 -13.95 4.53 23.79
C ALA A 214 -14.15 5.98 24.27
N THR A 215 -13.68 6.98 23.52
CA THR A 215 -13.85 8.41 23.81
C THR A 215 -15.07 9.01 23.11
N GLY A 216 -15.81 8.22 22.34
CA GLY A 216 -16.93 8.70 21.53
C GLY A 216 -16.51 9.28 20.17
N LYS A 217 -15.24 9.15 19.78
CA LYS A 217 -14.73 9.69 18.52
C LYS A 217 -14.80 8.64 17.41
N THR A 218 -15.29 9.05 16.24
CA THR A 218 -15.23 8.21 15.04
C THR A 218 -13.79 8.09 14.55
N VAL A 219 -13.30 6.86 14.43
CA VAL A 219 -11.98 6.51 13.91
C VAL A 219 -12.09 5.51 12.76
N LYS A 220 -11.13 5.56 11.83
CA LYS A 220 -11.02 4.60 10.74
C LYS A 220 -10.28 3.35 11.21
N GLN A 221 -10.97 2.23 11.26
CA GLN A 221 -10.40 0.93 11.62
C GLN A 221 -10.06 0.14 10.35
N LYS A 222 -8.79 -0.25 10.18
CA LYS A 222 -8.35 -1.08 9.05
C LYS A 222 -9.06 -2.44 9.11
N LEU A 223 -9.54 -2.89 7.95
CA LEU A 223 -10.15 -4.20 7.75
C LEU A 223 -9.16 -5.17 7.10
N ALA A 224 -8.47 -4.72 6.06
CA ALA A 224 -7.54 -5.52 5.29
C ALA A 224 -6.67 -4.62 4.38
N ASP A 225 -5.71 -5.23 3.70
CA ASP A 225 -4.93 -4.63 2.61
C ASP A 225 -4.94 -5.52 1.37
N GLN A 226 -4.26 -5.09 0.30
CA GLN A 226 -4.30 -5.73 -1.01
C GLN A 226 -3.92 -7.22 -0.97
N MET A 227 -3.07 -7.64 -0.03
CA MET A 227 -2.65 -9.02 0.11
C MET A 227 -3.76 -9.96 0.61
N ALA A 228 -4.77 -9.38 1.28
CA ALA A 228 -5.98 -10.06 1.73
C ALA A 228 -7.16 -9.88 0.74
N GLY A 229 -6.91 -9.41 -0.49
CA GLY A 229 -7.98 -9.32 -1.48
C GLY A 229 -8.83 -8.05 -1.40
N THR A 230 -8.33 -6.93 -0.86
CA THR A 230 -9.08 -5.66 -0.96
C THR A 230 -9.31 -5.25 -2.42
N ILE A 231 -10.30 -4.40 -2.64
CA ILE A 231 -10.80 -4.06 -3.98
C ILE A 231 -10.35 -2.66 -4.37
N LEU A 232 -9.82 -2.48 -5.57
CA LEU A 232 -9.69 -1.19 -6.27
C LEU A 232 -10.95 -0.99 -7.13
N ASP A 233 -11.60 0.17 -6.99
CA ASP A 233 -12.88 0.41 -7.68
C ASP A 233 -12.72 1.53 -8.70
N ASN A 234 -13.19 1.27 -9.91
CA ASN A 234 -13.23 2.21 -11.02
C ASN A 234 -11.88 2.91 -11.32
N PRO A 235 -10.73 2.19 -11.40
CA PRO A 235 -9.51 2.79 -11.90
C PRO A 235 -9.54 2.90 -13.42
N SER A 236 -8.96 3.96 -13.97
CA SER A 236 -8.82 4.13 -15.42
C SER A 236 -7.39 4.47 -15.82
N VAL A 237 -6.89 3.84 -16.87
CA VAL A 237 -5.63 4.16 -17.53
C VAL A 237 -5.93 4.33 -19.02
N ASN A 238 -5.90 5.57 -19.49
CA ASN A 238 -6.35 5.93 -20.83
C ASN A 238 -5.31 6.74 -21.59
N ALA A 239 -5.14 6.43 -22.88
CA ALA A 239 -4.30 7.22 -23.79
C ALA A 239 -2.86 7.42 -23.28
N CYS A 240 -2.33 6.47 -22.50
CA CYS A 240 -0.98 6.52 -21.98
C CYS A 240 0.00 5.82 -22.93
N ILE A 241 1.21 6.35 -23.00
CA ILE A 241 2.32 5.83 -23.80
C ILE A 241 3.40 5.32 -22.85
N VAL A 242 3.77 4.05 -22.95
CA VAL A 242 4.91 3.44 -22.23
C VAL A 242 5.95 2.98 -23.26
N ARG A 243 7.18 3.47 -23.13
CA ARG A 243 8.30 3.12 -24.03
C ARG A 243 9.51 2.65 -23.23
N ALA A 244 9.70 1.34 -23.16
CA ALA A 244 10.83 0.68 -22.51
C ALA A 244 11.37 -0.47 -23.37
N PRO A 245 11.97 -0.20 -24.54
CA PRO A 245 12.41 -1.24 -25.47
C PRO A 245 13.60 -2.07 -24.96
N ASN A 246 14.39 -1.50 -24.05
CA ASN A 246 15.69 -2.07 -23.65
C ASN A 246 15.62 -2.92 -22.36
N ALA A 247 14.51 -2.84 -21.61
CA ALA A 247 14.41 -3.43 -20.29
C ALA A 247 13.01 -3.99 -19.97
N PRO A 248 12.92 -5.03 -19.12
CA PRO A 248 11.67 -5.72 -18.82
C PRO A 248 10.81 -4.95 -17.81
N LEU A 249 10.56 -3.68 -18.08
CA LEU A 249 9.55 -2.87 -17.39
C LEU A 249 8.18 -3.49 -17.66
N GLN A 250 7.35 -3.62 -16.63
CA GLN A 250 5.97 -4.08 -16.79
C GLN A 250 5.12 -2.88 -17.18
N GLY A 251 4.24 -3.02 -18.18
CA GLY A 251 3.48 -1.88 -18.72
C GLY A 251 2.39 -1.40 -17.76
N ILE A 252 1.27 -2.11 -17.72
CA ILE A 252 0.20 -1.91 -16.73
C ILE A 252 0.08 -3.19 -15.92
N PHE A 253 0.33 -3.10 -14.61
CA PHE A 253 0.51 -4.26 -13.76
C PHE A 253 -0.31 -4.21 -12.48
N MET A 254 -0.82 -5.37 -12.06
CA MET A 254 -1.46 -5.58 -10.76
C MET A 254 -1.23 -7.01 -10.32
N SER A 255 -0.57 -7.22 -9.18
CA SER A 255 -0.23 -8.55 -8.66
C SER A 255 -1.14 -9.07 -7.56
N ASP A 256 -1.74 -8.18 -6.78
CA ASP A 256 -2.45 -8.52 -5.54
C ASP A 256 -3.72 -7.70 -5.39
N GLY A 257 -4.71 -8.31 -4.74
CA GLY A 257 -6.02 -7.75 -4.52
C GLY A 257 -6.96 -7.91 -5.72
N LEU A 258 -8.09 -7.24 -5.64
CA LEU A 258 -9.18 -7.29 -6.61
C LEU A 258 -9.36 -5.95 -7.30
N VAL A 259 -9.85 -5.94 -8.53
CA VAL A 259 -10.24 -4.70 -9.20
C VAL A 259 -11.58 -4.87 -9.89
N ARG A 260 -12.48 -3.89 -9.74
CA ARG A 260 -13.75 -3.85 -10.46
C ARG A 260 -13.89 -2.55 -11.24
N ASN A 261 -14.63 -2.62 -12.33
CA ASN A 261 -14.87 -1.51 -13.24
C ASN A 261 -13.56 -0.90 -13.78
N ALA A 262 -12.52 -1.71 -13.98
CA ALA A 262 -11.25 -1.23 -14.53
C ALA A 262 -11.45 -0.76 -15.98
N ASN A 263 -10.90 0.41 -16.34
CA ASN A 263 -10.97 0.95 -17.70
C ASN A 263 -9.58 1.21 -18.27
N ILE A 264 -9.02 0.22 -18.98
CA ILE A 264 -7.67 0.25 -19.56
C ILE A 264 -7.78 0.37 -21.07
N THR A 265 -7.72 1.61 -21.58
CA THR A 265 -8.10 1.88 -22.97
C THR A 265 -7.13 2.77 -23.72
N SER A 266 -6.97 2.50 -25.02
CA SER A 266 -6.25 3.39 -25.93
C SER A 266 -4.78 3.63 -25.56
N ASN A 267 -4.13 2.69 -24.88
CA ASN A 267 -2.73 2.83 -24.46
C ASN A 267 -1.77 2.27 -25.53
N ASP A 268 -0.60 2.90 -25.67
CA ASP A 268 0.50 2.47 -26.52
C ASP A 268 1.66 1.95 -25.66
N ILE A 269 1.96 0.65 -25.69
CA ILE A 269 2.93 0.03 -24.75
C ILE A 269 4.00 -0.75 -25.50
N THR A 270 5.26 -0.35 -25.33
CA THR A 270 6.45 -1.06 -25.79
C THR A 270 7.27 -1.46 -24.56
N VAL A 271 7.37 -2.77 -24.28
CA VAL A 271 8.16 -3.29 -23.14
C VAL A 271 8.82 -4.63 -23.49
N LYS A 272 9.96 -4.92 -22.85
CA LYS A 272 10.68 -6.20 -22.99
C LYS A 272 10.08 -7.29 -22.12
N GLY A 273 9.02 -7.94 -22.59
CA GLY A 273 8.49 -9.13 -21.93
C GLY A 273 7.00 -9.35 -22.14
N ALA A 274 6.48 -10.42 -21.53
CA ALA A 274 5.08 -10.80 -21.67
C ALA A 274 4.11 -9.96 -20.82
N HIS A 275 4.60 -9.11 -19.93
CA HIS A 275 3.80 -8.31 -18.98
C HIS A 275 3.53 -6.89 -19.48
N ALA A 276 3.03 -6.76 -20.70
CA ALA A 276 2.63 -5.47 -21.25
C ALA A 276 1.34 -4.97 -20.57
N ILE A 277 0.33 -5.83 -20.44
CA ILE A 277 -0.81 -5.62 -19.52
C ILE A 277 -1.02 -6.92 -18.76
N SER A 278 -0.93 -6.90 -17.44
CA SER A 278 -1.08 -8.08 -16.60
C SER A 278 -1.79 -7.73 -15.30
N LEU A 279 -3.03 -8.17 -15.15
CA LEU A 279 -3.88 -7.79 -14.03
C LEU A 279 -4.39 -9.01 -13.27
N ALA A 280 -4.05 -9.13 -12.00
CA ALA A 280 -4.62 -10.11 -11.09
C ALA A 280 -5.98 -9.65 -10.54
N GLY A 281 -6.90 -10.59 -10.32
CA GLY A 281 -8.12 -10.32 -9.55
C GLY A 281 -9.13 -9.39 -10.23
N VAL A 282 -9.14 -9.30 -11.56
CA VAL A 282 -10.13 -8.47 -12.28
C VAL A 282 -11.53 -9.09 -12.13
N LEU A 283 -12.44 -8.38 -11.48
CA LEU A 283 -13.85 -8.74 -11.33
C LEU A 283 -14.65 -8.31 -12.55
N SER A 284 -14.47 -7.07 -13.01
CA SER A 284 -15.16 -6.49 -14.15
C SER A 284 -14.36 -5.34 -14.78
N GLY A 285 -14.63 -4.99 -16.03
CA GLY A 285 -14.02 -3.83 -16.67
C GLY A 285 -13.99 -3.89 -18.20
N THR A 286 -13.25 -2.94 -18.77
CA THR A 286 -12.97 -2.79 -20.20
C THR A 286 -11.47 -2.71 -20.41
N ILE A 287 -10.94 -3.55 -21.29
CA ILE A 287 -9.58 -3.50 -21.81
C ILE A 287 -9.67 -3.44 -23.32
N SER A 288 -9.59 -2.26 -23.92
CA SER A 288 -9.92 -2.10 -25.35
C SER A 288 -9.08 -1.04 -26.05
N HIS A 289 -8.91 -1.17 -27.36
CA HIS A 289 -8.17 -0.21 -28.19
C HIS A 289 -6.69 0.00 -27.80
N ASN A 290 -6.10 -0.89 -27.01
CA ASN A 290 -4.68 -0.80 -26.67
C ASN A 290 -3.83 -1.33 -27.82
N ARG A 291 -2.66 -0.74 -28.02
CA ARG A 291 -1.67 -1.14 -29.02
C ARG A 291 -0.36 -1.49 -28.34
N LEU A 292 0.05 -2.75 -28.48
CA LEU A 292 1.28 -3.26 -27.87
C LEU A 292 2.32 -3.55 -28.95
N TYR A 293 3.59 -3.33 -28.69
CA TYR A 293 4.64 -3.44 -29.70
C TYR A 293 5.53 -4.66 -29.42
N GLU A 294 5.74 -5.48 -30.45
CA GLU A 294 6.72 -6.56 -30.44
C GLU A 294 8.13 -5.98 -30.30
N VAL A 295 8.96 -6.62 -29.49
CA VAL A 295 10.35 -6.21 -29.30
C VAL A 295 11.30 -7.37 -29.56
N SER A 296 12.41 -7.09 -30.23
CA SER A 296 13.47 -8.07 -30.47
C SER A 296 14.50 -7.98 -29.35
N LEU A 297 14.82 -9.12 -28.75
CA LEU A 297 15.87 -9.24 -27.75
C LEU A 297 16.85 -10.34 -28.14
N THR A 298 18.10 -9.99 -28.43
CA THR A 298 19.17 -10.97 -28.69
C THR A 298 18.78 -12.03 -29.74
N GLY A 299 18.02 -11.64 -30.77
CA GLY A 299 17.51 -12.53 -31.82
C GLY A 299 16.25 -13.33 -31.45
N LEU A 300 15.72 -13.20 -30.23
CA LEU A 300 14.43 -13.74 -29.82
C LEU A 300 13.36 -12.65 -29.87
N ASN A 301 12.30 -12.91 -30.62
CA ASN A 301 11.16 -12.03 -30.71
C ASN A 301 10.23 -12.27 -29.51
N LEU A 302 9.99 -11.22 -28.72
CA LEU A 302 9.11 -11.29 -27.56
C LEU A 302 7.76 -10.66 -27.91
N MET A 303 6.73 -11.50 -27.89
CA MET A 303 5.35 -11.07 -28.12
C MET A 303 4.73 -10.47 -26.86
N PRO A 304 4.22 -9.22 -26.90
CA PRO A 304 3.50 -8.64 -25.78
C PRO A 304 2.14 -9.34 -25.60
N ARG A 305 1.66 -9.39 -24.36
CA ARG A 305 0.38 -10.04 -24.03
C ARG A 305 -0.45 -9.19 -23.09
N ILE A 306 -1.76 -9.43 -23.16
CA ILE A 306 -2.76 -8.97 -22.19
C ILE A 306 -3.20 -10.20 -21.41
N ARG A 307 -2.91 -10.24 -20.11
CA ARG A 307 -3.22 -11.39 -19.24
C ARG A 307 -4.04 -10.98 -18.03
N LEU A 308 -5.09 -11.75 -17.77
CA LEU A 308 -5.83 -11.66 -16.52
C LEU A 308 -5.50 -12.86 -15.65
N PHE A 309 -5.00 -12.62 -14.45
CA PHE A 309 -4.62 -13.66 -13.49
C PHE A 309 -5.66 -13.78 -12.37
N PRO A 310 -5.77 -14.95 -11.71
CA PRO A 310 -6.61 -15.07 -10.52
C PRO A 310 -6.13 -14.11 -9.42
N LEU A 311 -7.03 -13.75 -8.52
CA LEU A 311 -6.69 -13.14 -7.23
C LEU A 311 -5.70 -14.05 -6.50
N ARG A 312 -4.63 -13.44 -5.98
CA ARG A 312 -3.66 -14.07 -5.10
C ARG A 312 -3.86 -13.60 -3.66
N ILE A 313 -3.82 -14.53 -2.71
CA ILE A 313 -3.85 -14.24 -1.27
C ILE A 313 -2.47 -14.49 -0.65
N GLY A 314 -1.97 -13.52 0.12
CA GLY A 314 -0.77 -13.62 0.97
C GLY A 314 0.59 -13.69 0.25
N GLY A 315 0.67 -13.88 -1.07
CA GLY A 315 1.95 -14.02 -1.79
C GLY A 315 2.82 -15.19 -1.29
N ASN A 316 4.00 -15.39 -1.88
CA ASN A 316 5.01 -16.35 -1.39
C ASN A 316 6.07 -15.59 -0.59
N MET A 317 6.03 -15.67 0.74
CA MET A 317 6.89 -14.85 1.61
C MET A 317 8.27 -15.48 1.83
N ALA A 318 8.29 -16.78 2.12
CA ALA A 318 9.51 -17.54 2.40
C ALA A 318 9.26 -19.03 2.19
N ASP A 319 9.03 -19.40 0.93
CA ASP A 319 8.75 -20.78 0.51
C ASP A 319 7.58 -21.40 1.29
N ASP A 320 6.50 -20.63 1.46
CA ASP A 320 5.26 -21.00 2.15
C ASP A 320 4.05 -21.09 1.22
N GLY A 321 4.33 -21.00 -0.09
CA GLY A 321 3.40 -21.24 -1.17
C GLY A 321 2.43 -20.11 -1.46
N VAL A 322 1.63 -20.31 -2.51
CA VAL A 322 0.71 -19.32 -3.09
C VAL A 322 -0.72 -19.85 -3.11
N VAL A 323 -1.69 -19.02 -2.71
CA VAL A 323 -3.11 -19.34 -2.82
C VAL A 323 -3.74 -18.46 -3.90
N CYS A 324 -4.29 -19.08 -4.94
CA CYS A 324 -5.00 -18.41 -6.02
C CYS A 324 -6.51 -18.67 -5.92
N ILE A 325 -7.35 -17.64 -6.06
CA ILE A 325 -8.80 -17.80 -6.11
C ILE A 325 -9.23 -17.95 -7.57
N LEU A 326 -9.63 -19.16 -7.95
CA LEU A 326 -10.04 -19.52 -9.31
C LEU A 326 -11.54 -19.33 -9.56
N GLY A 327 -12.34 -19.25 -8.49
CA GLY A 327 -13.77 -18.97 -8.58
C GLY A 327 -14.40 -18.75 -7.21
N PHE A 328 -15.42 -17.90 -7.18
CA PHE A 328 -16.17 -17.54 -5.98
C PHE A 328 -17.40 -18.45 -5.81
N ALA A 329 -17.86 -18.59 -4.57
CA ALA A 329 -19.14 -19.22 -4.27
C ALA A 329 -20.31 -18.36 -4.78
N SER A 330 -21.51 -18.95 -4.89
CA SER A 330 -22.71 -18.21 -5.24
C SER A 330 -23.08 -17.16 -4.19
N ALA A 331 -23.73 -16.07 -4.62
CA ALA A 331 -24.24 -15.00 -3.76
C ALA A 331 -23.18 -14.23 -2.94
N GLN A 332 -21.94 -14.21 -3.42
CA GLN A 332 -20.85 -13.41 -2.87
C GLN A 332 -20.89 -11.98 -3.42
N SER A 333 -20.32 -11.02 -2.70
CA SER A 333 -20.21 -9.63 -3.14
C SER A 333 -19.25 -9.42 -4.34
N VAL A 334 -18.56 -10.47 -4.76
CA VAL A 334 -17.56 -10.48 -5.84
C VAL A 334 -17.75 -11.71 -6.74
N ASP A 335 -17.53 -11.52 -8.04
CA ASP A 335 -17.41 -12.61 -9.02
C ASP A 335 -16.54 -12.19 -10.21
N TYR A 336 -15.89 -13.15 -10.87
CA TYR A 336 -15.20 -12.94 -12.14
C TYR A 336 -16.21 -12.84 -13.28
N SER A 337 -16.70 -11.62 -13.49
CA SER A 337 -17.58 -11.26 -14.59
C SER A 337 -16.82 -11.18 -15.92
N ASN A 338 -17.58 -11.07 -17.02
CA ASN A 338 -17.00 -10.83 -18.33
C ASN A 338 -16.24 -9.49 -18.37
N VAL A 339 -15.11 -9.48 -19.07
CA VAL A 339 -14.31 -8.27 -19.33
C VAL A 339 -14.49 -7.89 -20.79
N ILE A 340 -14.87 -6.65 -21.04
CA ILE A 340 -15.05 -6.15 -22.41
C ILE A 340 -13.66 -6.01 -23.02
N ASN A 341 -13.38 -6.84 -24.03
CA ASN A 341 -12.10 -6.90 -24.72
C ASN A 341 -12.29 -6.72 -26.23
N THR A 342 -12.09 -5.50 -26.73
CA THR A 342 -12.32 -5.16 -28.15
C THR A 342 -11.17 -4.35 -28.73
N ASN A 343 -10.85 -4.58 -30.00
CA ASN A 343 -9.91 -3.77 -30.78
C ASN A 343 -8.51 -3.59 -30.18
N ASN A 344 -8.03 -4.54 -29.35
CA ASN A 344 -6.63 -4.55 -28.95
C ASN A 344 -5.76 -5.05 -30.11
N GLN A 345 -4.58 -4.45 -30.27
CA GLN A 345 -3.70 -4.67 -31.40
C GLN A 345 -2.27 -4.96 -30.94
N VAL A 346 -1.56 -5.76 -31.74
CA VAL A 346 -0.10 -5.90 -31.66
C VAL A 346 0.53 -5.35 -32.93
N VAL A 347 1.57 -4.53 -32.78
CA VAL A 347 2.43 -4.07 -33.88
C VAL A 347 3.65 -4.97 -33.93
N ARG A 348 3.80 -5.73 -35.01
CA ARG A 348 4.93 -6.61 -35.26
C ARG A 348 6.19 -5.81 -35.57
N LEU A 349 7.36 -6.44 -35.46
CA LEU A 349 8.64 -5.84 -35.88
C LEU A 349 8.66 -5.41 -37.36
N THR A 350 7.83 -6.02 -38.20
CA THR A 350 7.65 -5.66 -39.62
C THR A 350 6.80 -4.40 -39.82
N GLY A 351 6.20 -3.85 -38.77
CA GLY A 351 5.21 -2.77 -38.84
C GLY A 351 3.78 -3.25 -39.11
N THR A 352 3.58 -4.56 -39.31
CA THR A 352 2.23 -5.14 -39.49
C THR A 352 1.43 -5.03 -38.20
N VAL A 353 0.15 -4.67 -38.32
CA VAL A 353 -0.77 -4.58 -37.18
C VAL A 353 -1.71 -5.77 -37.20
N GLU A 354 -1.78 -6.50 -36.10
CA GLU A 354 -2.64 -7.68 -35.93
C GLU A 354 -3.54 -7.53 -34.71
N ASN A 355 -4.67 -8.25 -34.69
CA ASN A 355 -5.53 -8.32 -33.52
C ASN A 355 -4.80 -9.06 -32.38
N LEU A 356 -4.92 -8.52 -31.17
CA LEU A 356 -4.37 -9.11 -29.96
C LEU A 356 -5.49 -9.61 -29.05
N ALA A 357 -5.50 -10.92 -28.81
CA ALA A 357 -6.44 -11.54 -27.87
C ALA A 357 -6.03 -11.26 -26.42
N LEU A 358 -7.04 -11.22 -25.55
CA LEU A 358 -6.86 -11.26 -24.11
C LEU A 358 -6.77 -12.72 -23.65
N GLU A 359 -5.75 -13.04 -22.87
CA GLU A 359 -5.58 -14.33 -22.21
C GLU A 359 -6.26 -14.26 -20.82
N ASP A 360 -7.46 -14.81 -20.69
CA ASP A 360 -8.18 -14.87 -19.41
C ASP A 360 -7.80 -16.13 -18.64
N LEU A 361 -6.88 -15.99 -17.69
CA LEU A 361 -6.37 -17.07 -16.85
C LEU A 361 -6.99 -17.05 -15.45
N ARG A 362 -7.98 -16.19 -15.18
CA ARG A 362 -8.57 -15.99 -13.83
C ARG A 362 -9.13 -17.27 -13.20
N ARG A 363 -9.47 -18.27 -14.02
CA ARG A 363 -10.07 -19.54 -13.59
C ARG A 363 -9.09 -20.71 -13.65
N THR A 364 -7.80 -20.45 -13.81
CA THR A 364 -6.76 -21.47 -13.92
C THR A 364 -5.59 -21.14 -13.01
N LEU A 365 -4.99 -22.14 -12.38
CA LEU A 365 -3.74 -21.96 -11.65
C LEU A 365 -2.62 -21.62 -12.65
N PRO A 366 -1.99 -20.43 -12.56
CA PRO A 366 -0.91 -20.05 -13.48
C PRO A 366 0.22 -21.08 -13.48
N GLU A 367 0.85 -21.28 -14.63
CA GLU A 367 1.87 -22.31 -14.84
C GLU A 367 3.04 -22.16 -13.86
N GLU A 368 3.48 -20.92 -13.65
CA GLU A 368 4.52 -20.53 -12.71
C GLU A 368 4.18 -20.89 -11.25
N PHE A 369 2.89 -21.05 -10.93
CA PHE A 369 2.43 -21.36 -9.58
C PHE A 369 2.09 -22.85 -9.39
N ARG A 370 2.07 -23.68 -10.43
CA ARG A 370 1.72 -25.11 -10.30
C ARG A 370 2.58 -25.85 -9.26
N LYS A 371 3.87 -25.51 -9.18
CA LYS A 371 4.83 -26.14 -8.24
C LYS A 371 4.80 -25.55 -6.84
N ILE A 372 4.19 -24.38 -6.63
CA ILE A 372 4.27 -23.63 -5.37
C ILE A 372 2.90 -23.23 -4.82
N GLY A 373 1.81 -23.57 -5.49
CA GLY A 373 0.51 -22.99 -5.18
C GLY A 373 -0.65 -23.95 -5.35
N VAL A 374 -1.78 -23.51 -4.83
CA VAL A 374 -3.08 -24.15 -4.97
C VAL A 374 -4.10 -23.16 -5.51
N GLY A 375 -5.07 -23.68 -6.26
CA GLY A 375 -6.25 -22.94 -6.67
C GLY A 375 -7.43 -23.23 -5.75
N LEU A 376 -8.21 -22.22 -5.40
CA LEU A 376 -9.48 -22.36 -4.66
C LEU A 376 -10.65 -22.11 -5.60
N VAL A 377 -11.62 -23.01 -5.61
CA VAL A 377 -12.94 -22.86 -6.22
C VAL A 377 -14.00 -22.75 -5.13
N ASN A 378 -15.21 -22.27 -5.47
CA ASN A 378 -16.30 -22.05 -4.52
C ASN A 378 -15.85 -21.22 -3.30
N PHE A 379 -15.07 -20.17 -3.54
CA PHE A 379 -14.50 -19.35 -2.47
C PHE A 379 -15.53 -18.38 -1.87
N HIS A 380 -15.72 -18.46 -0.56
CA HIS A 380 -16.59 -17.62 0.26
C HIS A 380 -15.83 -16.35 0.69
N TYR A 381 -15.73 -15.38 -0.23
CA TYR A 381 -14.98 -14.15 -0.04
C TYR A 381 -15.48 -13.30 1.14
N ASP A 382 -16.80 -13.13 1.28
CA ASP A 382 -17.35 -12.25 2.32
C ASP A 382 -17.08 -12.81 3.72
N GLU A 383 -17.27 -14.11 3.90
CA GLU A 383 -16.98 -14.83 5.14
C GLU A 383 -15.47 -14.83 5.44
N TYR A 384 -14.63 -15.10 4.44
CA TYR A 384 -13.17 -15.00 4.55
C TYR A 384 -12.73 -13.60 5.02
N PHE A 385 -13.23 -12.56 4.35
CA PHE A 385 -12.81 -11.19 4.59
C PHE A 385 -13.28 -10.71 5.96
N GLN A 386 -14.49 -11.10 6.39
CA GLN A 386 -14.99 -10.86 7.73
C GLN A 386 -14.10 -11.54 8.80
N GLN A 387 -13.79 -12.84 8.63
CA GLN A 387 -12.94 -13.57 9.56
C GLN A 387 -11.56 -12.92 9.68
N TYR A 388 -10.89 -12.66 8.56
CA TYR A 388 -9.56 -12.04 8.57
C TYR A 388 -9.56 -10.65 9.22
N SER A 389 -10.57 -9.82 8.95
CA SER A 389 -10.64 -8.43 9.44
C SER A 389 -11.02 -8.32 10.93
N THR A 390 -11.58 -9.37 11.52
CA THR A 390 -12.10 -9.36 12.91
C THR A 390 -11.31 -10.24 13.85
N TRP A 391 -10.77 -11.37 13.38
CA TRP A 391 -10.05 -12.30 14.22
C TRP A 391 -8.79 -11.66 14.80
N THR A 392 -8.55 -11.93 16.07
CA THR A 392 -7.27 -11.75 16.73
C THR A 392 -6.33 -12.93 16.44
N LEU A 393 -5.05 -12.78 16.77
CA LEU A 393 -4.13 -13.91 16.71
C LEU A 393 -4.57 -15.06 17.65
N GLN A 394 -5.18 -14.73 18.79
CA GLN A 394 -5.77 -15.69 19.70
C GLN A 394 -6.99 -16.40 19.09
N ASP A 395 -7.85 -15.67 18.37
CA ASP A 395 -8.96 -16.30 17.63
C ASP A 395 -8.42 -17.25 16.56
N PHE A 396 -7.42 -16.84 15.79
CA PHE A 396 -6.78 -17.73 14.80
C PHE A 396 -6.22 -19.00 15.46
N LYS A 397 -5.53 -18.88 16.60
CA LYS A 397 -5.03 -20.03 17.36
C LYS A 397 -6.14 -20.97 17.83
N THR A 398 -7.27 -20.43 18.28
CA THR A 398 -8.40 -21.22 18.75
C THR A 398 -9.15 -21.87 17.59
N GLN A 399 -9.37 -21.13 16.50
CA GLN A 399 -10.18 -21.56 15.36
C GLN A 399 -9.41 -22.44 14.38
N ASP A 400 -8.10 -22.27 14.25
CA ASP A 400 -7.20 -23.07 13.41
C ASP A 400 -5.93 -23.49 14.18
N PRO A 401 -6.04 -24.36 15.21
CA PRO A 401 -4.90 -24.77 16.02
C PRO A 401 -3.81 -25.48 15.19
N TRP A 402 -4.21 -26.19 14.14
CA TRP A 402 -3.27 -26.79 13.20
C TRP A 402 -2.50 -25.71 12.43
N GLY A 403 -3.19 -24.72 11.85
CA GLY A 403 -2.54 -23.61 11.15
C GLY A 403 -1.61 -22.80 12.04
N TYR A 404 -1.99 -22.55 13.30
CA TYR A 404 -1.13 -21.89 14.27
C TYR A 404 0.14 -22.69 14.58
N ALA A 405 0.03 -24.01 14.75
CA ALA A 405 1.19 -24.87 14.94
C ALA A 405 2.11 -24.88 13.69
N GLN A 406 1.54 -24.89 12.48
CA GLN A 406 2.30 -24.82 11.24
C GLN A 406 3.01 -23.47 11.06
N LEU A 407 2.39 -22.35 11.44
CA LEU A 407 3.03 -21.04 11.45
C LEU A 407 4.31 -21.04 12.31
N GLN A 408 4.22 -21.60 13.53
CA GLN A 408 5.37 -21.70 14.43
C GLN A 408 6.48 -22.59 13.86
N ALA A 409 6.11 -23.75 13.30
CA ALA A 409 7.04 -24.69 12.70
C ALA A 409 7.73 -24.11 11.45
N TRP A 410 6.96 -23.47 10.57
CA TRP A 410 7.45 -22.81 9.36
C TRP A 410 8.46 -21.71 9.69
N LEU A 411 8.12 -20.77 10.58
CA LEU A 411 9.03 -19.70 11.00
C LEU A 411 10.34 -20.29 11.55
N THR A 412 10.24 -21.29 12.42
CA THR A 412 11.41 -21.92 13.03
C THR A 412 12.31 -22.59 12.00
N LEU A 413 11.74 -23.36 11.07
CA LEU A 413 12.51 -24.04 10.04
C LEU A 413 13.14 -23.04 9.05
N ARG A 414 12.37 -22.07 8.53
CA ARG A 414 12.88 -21.12 7.54
C ARG A 414 13.95 -20.21 8.11
N ILE A 415 13.82 -19.76 9.36
CA ILE A 415 14.89 -18.99 10.02
C ILE A 415 16.16 -19.82 10.13
N LYS A 416 16.06 -21.11 10.49
CA LYS A 416 17.22 -22.01 10.57
C LYS A 416 17.87 -22.18 9.20
N GLU A 417 17.08 -22.50 8.17
CA GLU A 417 17.59 -22.73 6.81
C GLU A 417 18.22 -21.47 6.21
N TYR A 418 17.57 -20.32 6.33
CA TYR A 418 18.05 -19.07 5.76
C TYR A 418 19.25 -18.52 6.55
N SER A 419 19.34 -18.78 7.86
CA SER A 419 20.53 -18.43 8.64
C SER A 419 21.74 -19.30 8.27
N SER A 420 21.54 -20.60 8.04
CA SER A 420 22.64 -21.53 7.70
C SER A 420 23.01 -21.55 6.22
N GLY A 421 22.09 -21.10 5.35
CA GLY A 421 22.20 -21.27 3.90
C GLY A 421 22.01 -22.73 3.45
N GLN A 422 21.48 -23.60 4.30
CA GLN A 422 21.30 -25.03 4.04
C GLN A 422 19.87 -25.46 4.32
N ARG A 423 19.29 -26.27 3.43
CA ARG A 423 17.98 -26.87 3.65
C ARG A 423 18.04 -28.03 4.65
N ALA A 424 16.89 -28.39 5.22
CA ALA A 424 16.77 -29.65 5.94
C ALA A 424 17.19 -30.86 5.07
N ALA A 425 17.70 -31.91 5.71
CA ALA A 425 18.11 -33.13 5.00
C ALA A 425 16.96 -33.68 4.14
N ASN A 426 17.27 -34.10 2.92
CA ASN A 426 16.32 -34.62 1.92
C ASN A 426 15.25 -33.60 1.45
N SER A 427 15.42 -32.31 1.70
CA SER A 427 14.52 -31.29 1.16
C SER A 427 14.63 -31.23 -0.37
N PRO A 428 13.50 -31.23 -1.10
CA PRO A 428 13.49 -31.08 -2.56
C PRO A 428 13.65 -29.61 -3.00
N LEU A 429 13.72 -28.67 -2.06
CA LEU A 429 13.88 -27.24 -2.34
C LEU A 429 15.35 -26.91 -2.63
N PRO A 430 15.64 -25.96 -3.55
CA PRO A 430 16.99 -25.48 -3.78
C PRO A 430 17.54 -24.79 -2.52
N PRO A 431 18.87 -24.68 -2.37
CA PRO A 431 19.49 -23.90 -1.31
C PRO A 431 18.89 -22.47 -1.23
N PRO A 432 18.79 -21.88 -0.03
CA PRO A 432 18.30 -20.51 0.13
C PRO A 432 19.08 -19.50 -0.70
N SER A 433 18.38 -18.58 -1.37
CA SER A 433 18.99 -17.53 -2.20
C SER A 433 19.70 -16.45 -1.36
N THR A 434 20.49 -15.59 -2.00
CA THR A 434 21.14 -14.46 -1.30
C THR A 434 20.10 -13.53 -0.65
N GLU A 435 19.00 -13.26 -1.33
CA GLU A 435 17.90 -12.40 -0.86
C GLU A 435 17.19 -13.00 0.35
N GLN A 436 16.94 -14.32 0.32
CA GLN A 436 16.34 -15.03 1.45
C GLN A 436 17.23 -15.00 2.70
N ARG A 437 18.55 -14.93 2.50
CA ARG A 437 19.57 -14.91 3.55
C ARG A 437 19.92 -13.51 4.04
N ASP A 438 19.42 -12.44 3.41
CA ASP A 438 19.79 -11.07 3.74
C ASP A 438 19.34 -10.70 5.18
N PRO A 439 20.29 -10.44 6.10
CA PRO A 439 19.97 -10.12 7.49
C PRO A 439 19.70 -8.62 7.71
N LYS A 440 19.82 -7.77 6.68
CA LYS A 440 19.57 -6.33 6.82
C LYS A 440 18.14 -6.06 7.27
N ALA A 441 17.93 -4.89 7.90
CA ALA A 441 16.61 -4.42 8.26
C ALA A 441 15.70 -4.47 7.03
N PHE A 442 14.48 -5.02 7.21
CA PHE A 442 13.48 -5.21 6.16
C PHE A 442 13.81 -6.32 5.14
N GLY A 443 14.92 -7.05 5.30
CA GLY A 443 15.21 -8.27 4.55
C GLY A 443 14.30 -9.44 4.96
N VAL A 444 14.24 -10.50 4.13
CA VAL A 444 13.37 -11.67 4.37
C VAL A 444 13.69 -12.34 5.71
N LEU A 445 14.97 -12.53 6.04
CA LEU A 445 15.38 -13.17 7.30
C LEU A 445 15.04 -12.31 8.52
N ASP A 446 15.22 -10.98 8.45
CA ASP A 446 14.81 -10.04 9.50
C ASP A 446 13.30 -10.06 9.73
N MET A 447 12.51 -10.03 8.66
CA MET A 447 11.05 -10.15 8.71
C MET A 447 10.61 -11.44 9.44
N LEU A 448 11.21 -12.59 9.10
CA LEU A 448 10.89 -13.87 9.75
C LEU A 448 11.27 -13.87 11.24
N ARG A 449 12.45 -13.34 11.59
CA ARG A 449 12.90 -13.25 12.99
C ARG A 449 11.98 -12.37 13.83
N LYS A 450 11.59 -11.20 13.31
CA LYS A 450 10.61 -10.31 13.97
C LYS A 450 9.28 -11.01 14.22
N ALA A 451 8.77 -11.72 13.21
CA ALA A 451 7.56 -12.53 13.34
C ALA A 451 7.70 -13.62 14.41
N GLN A 452 8.81 -14.37 14.43
CA GLN A 452 9.05 -15.40 15.43
C GLN A 452 9.15 -14.81 16.85
N SER A 453 9.91 -13.73 17.04
CA SER A 453 10.04 -13.06 18.34
C SER A 453 8.70 -12.53 18.86
N ALA A 454 7.90 -11.91 17.99
CA ALA A 454 6.58 -11.42 18.37
C ALA A 454 5.66 -12.57 18.79
N LEU A 455 5.66 -13.68 18.03
CA LEU A 455 4.87 -14.88 18.34
C LEU A 455 5.33 -15.58 19.63
N GLN A 456 6.64 -15.62 19.88
CA GLN A 456 7.22 -16.20 21.10
C GLN A 456 7.00 -15.34 22.34
N SER A 457 6.80 -14.02 22.18
CA SER A 457 6.45 -13.15 23.32
C SER A 457 5.20 -13.65 24.04
N ASN A 458 4.26 -14.24 23.28
CA ASN A 458 2.98 -14.75 23.75
C ASN A 458 2.27 -13.78 24.73
N SER A 459 2.48 -12.47 24.55
CA SER A 459 1.92 -11.46 25.43
C SER A 459 0.41 -11.36 25.19
N PRO A 460 -0.42 -11.20 26.25
CA PRO A 460 -1.87 -11.08 26.07
C PRO A 460 -2.28 -9.94 25.13
N SER A 461 -1.55 -8.82 25.17
CA SER A 461 -1.79 -7.68 24.26
C SER A 461 -1.53 -8.04 22.79
N TYR A 462 -0.44 -8.75 22.50
CA TYR A 462 -0.12 -9.17 21.15
C TYR A 462 -1.08 -10.26 20.65
N MET A 463 -1.39 -11.26 21.48
CA MET A 463 -2.33 -12.32 21.12
C MET A 463 -3.74 -11.77 20.84
N ASN A 464 -4.15 -10.71 21.53
CA ASN A 464 -5.43 -10.03 21.31
C ASN A 464 -5.39 -8.96 20.22
N THR A 465 -4.27 -8.80 19.50
CA THR A 465 -4.20 -7.91 18.33
C THR A 465 -4.90 -8.56 17.14
N ARG A 466 -5.73 -7.79 16.42
CA ARG A 466 -6.41 -8.26 15.19
C ARG A 466 -5.39 -8.60 14.11
N LEU A 467 -5.65 -9.63 13.32
CA LEU A 467 -4.76 -10.05 12.23
C LEU A 467 -4.47 -8.93 11.23
N ALA A 468 -5.46 -8.09 10.93
CA ALA A 468 -5.32 -6.93 10.04
C ALA A 468 -4.41 -5.81 10.59
N ASP A 469 -4.22 -5.75 11.92
CA ASP A 469 -3.48 -4.72 12.64
C ASP A 469 -2.05 -5.16 13.03
N LEU A 470 -1.69 -6.43 12.82
CA LEU A 470 -0.33 -6.93 13.08
C LEU A 470 0.71 -6.24 12.17
N ASN A 471 1.90 -5.96 12.70
CA ASN A 471 2.99 -5.39 11.91
C ASN A 471 3.74 -6.46 11.11
N GLU A 472 3.67 -7.72 11.56
CA GLU A 472 4.45 -8.84 11.09
C GLU A 472 3.82 -9.43 9.80
N THR A 473 4.26 -8.94 8.63
CA THR A 473 3.76 -9.38 7.31
C THR A 473 3.78 -10.90 7.12
N ALA A 474 4.80 -11.60 7.64
CA ALA A 474 4.86 -13.07 7.57
C ALA A 474 3.66 -13.74 8.27
N ILE A 475 3.26 -13.25 9.46
CA ILE A 475 2.11 -13.79 10.19
C ILE A 475 0.81 -13.42 9.46
N ARG A 476 0.69 -12.17 9.00
CA ARG A 476 -0.48 -11.71 8.25
C ARG A 476 -0.70 -12.52 6.98
N SER A 477 0.32 -12.65 6.13
CA SER A 477 0.27 -13.44 4.90
C SER A 477 -0.12 -14.91 5.16
N PHE A 478 0.52 -15.54 6.16
CA PHE A 478 0.24 -16.94 6.48
C PHE A 478 -1.21 -17.15 6.94
N THR A 479 -1.67 -16.30 7.87
CA THR A 479 -3.04 -16.38 8.40
C THR A 479 -4.09 -16.08 7.33
N MET A 480 -3.86 -15.09 6.46
CA MET A 480 -4.71 -14.83 5.29
C MET A 480 -4.85 -16.10 4.42
N LYS A 481 -3.75 -16.78 4.08
CA LYS A 481 -3.78 -18.00 3.25
C LYS A 481 -4.53 -19.15 3.92
N ARG A 482 -4.30 -19.37 5.22
CA ARG A 482 -4.99 -20.40 6.01
C ARG A 482 -6.48 -20.17 6.10
N ILE A 483 -6.89 -18.94 6.42
CA ILE A 483 -8.32 -18.57 6.48
C ILE A 483 -8.92 -18.71 5.08
N ALA A 484 -8.21 -18.34 4.01
CA ALA A 484 -8.70 -18.50 2.64
C ALA A 484 -8.95 -19.97 2.28
N ILE A 485 -7.99 -20.87 2.55
CA ILE A 485 -8.13 -22.31 2.30
C ILE A 485 -9.32 -22.91 3.06
N ARG A 486 -9.65 -22.40 4.25
CA ARG A 486 -10.82 -22.86 5.01
C ARG A 486 -12.16 -22.38 4.46
N ASN A 487 -12.15 -21.30 3.69
CA ASN A 487 -13.35 -20.70 3.10
C ASN A 487 -13.45 -20.99 1.59
N GLY A 488 -12.74 -22.00 1.09
CA GLY A 488 -12.81 -22.42 -0.30
C GLY A 488 -12.53 -23.92 -0.44
N THR A 489 -12.76 -24.44 -1.64
CA THR A 489 -12.42 -25.82 -1.98
C THR A 489 -11.15 -25.83 -2.82
N ILE A 490 -10.15 -26.61 -2.43
CA ILE A 490 -8.94 -26.76 -3.24
C ILE A 490 -9.32 -27.46 -4.54
N ALA A 491 -9.03 -26.82 -5.68
CA ALA A 491 -9.20 -27.39 -6.99
C ALA A 491 -8.31 -28.63 -7.14
N THR A 492 -8.79 -29.64 -7.89
CA THR A 492 -8.03 -30.87 -8.12
C THR A 492 -6.62 -30.56 -8.60
N LEU A 493 -5.63 -31.06 -7.87
CA LEU A 493 -4.23 -30.82 -8.17
C LEU A 493 -3.79 -31.75 -9.30
N GLU A 494 -3.21 -31.17 -10.35
CA GLU A 494 -2.55 -31.93 -11.40
C GLU A 494 -1.40 -32.78 -10.82
N ASP A 495 -1.19 -33.99 -11.33
CA ASP A 495 0.00 -34.79 -11.02
C ASP A 495 1.21 -34.22 -11.77
N LEU A 496 2.14 -33.60 -11.04
CA LEU A 496 3.37 -33.02 -11.60
C LEU A 496 4.54 -34.01 -11.55
N GLN A 497 4.28 -35.29 -11.34
CA GLN A 497 5.26 -36.37 -11.25
C GLN A 497 6.35 -36.04 -10.22
N GLY A 498 7.63 -36.01 -10.64
CA GLY A 498 8.77 -35.71 -9.76
C GLY A 498 8.69 -34.32 -9.10
N ALA A 499 7.93 -33.37 -9.66
CA ALA A 499 7.76 -32.05 -9.06
C ALA A 499 6.74 -32.03 -7.90
N ASN A 500 6.00 -33.12 -7.65
CA ASN A 500 5.10 -33.20 -6.50
C ASN A 500 5.82 -33.10 -5.16
N ALA A 501 7.04 -33.66 -5.05
CA ALA A 501 7.84 -33.54 -3.82
C ALA A 501 8.14 -32.07 -3.49
N TYR A 502 8.49 -31.28 -4.53
CA TYR A 502 8.71 -29.85 -4.41
C TYR A 502 7.43 -29.12 -3.96
N ARG A 503 6.30 -29.42 -4.61
CA ARG A 503 4.99 -28.86 -4.27
C ARG A 503 4.59 -29.15 -2.84
N THR A 504 4.76 -30.38 -2.37
CA THR A 504 4.50 -30.77 -0.99
C THR A 504 5.39 -30.01 -0.01
N ALA A 505 6.69 -29.89 -0.28
CA ALA A 505 7.61 -29.15 0.60
C ALA A 505 7.27 -27.66 0.73
N MET A 506 6.69 -27.06 -0.31
CA MET A 506 6.19 -25.68 -0.32
C MET A 506 4.87 -25.52 0.43
N LEU A 507 3.91 -26.43 0.18
CA LEU A 507 2.52 -26.26 0.62
C LEU A 507 2.18 -26.91 1.95
N GLN A 508 3.02 -27.80 2.48
CA GLN A 508 2.78 -28.54 3.74
C GLN A 508 2.42 -27.65 4.94
N TRP A 509 2.81 -26.38 4.91
CA TRP A 509 2.54 -25.42 5.99
C TRP A 509 1.11 -24.89 5.95
N ILE A 510 0.54 -24.73 4.75
CA ILE A 510 -0.76 -24.08 4.56
C ILE A 510 -1.84 -25.05 4.12
N VAL A 511 -1.49 -26.20 3.53
CA VAL A 511 -2.41 -27.24 3.09
C VAL A 511 -2.21 -28.52 3.91
N PRO A 512 -3.24 -29.01 4.63
CA PRO A 512 -3.21 -30.32 5.28
C PRO A 512 -2.93 -31.44 4.27
N ALA A 513 -2.15 -32.45 4.68
CA ALA A 513 -1.75 -33.55 3.80
C ALA A 513 -2.94 -34.29 3.16
N GLN A 514 -4.09 -34.37 3.84
CA GLN A 514 -5.31 -35.00 3.31
C GLN A 514 -5.93 -34.23 2.13
N LEU A 515 -5.57 -32.96 1.94
CA LEU A 515 -6.07 -32.11 0.85
C LEU A 515 -5.03 -31.94 -0.28
N MET A 516 -3.88 -32.60 -0.18
CA MET A 516 -2.79 -32.58 -1.17
C MET A 516 -2.80 -33.78 -2.12
N SER A 517 -3.68 -34.77 -1.86
CA SER A 517 -3.78 -36.04 -2.57
C SER A 517 -4.76 -36.02 -3.72
#